data_AF-A0A357CIH6-F1
#
_entry.id   AF-A0A357CIH6-F1
#
_cell.length_a   1.000
_cell.length_b   1.000
_cell.length_c   1.000
_cell.angle_alpha   90.00
_cell.angle_beta   90.00
_cell.angle_gamma   90.00
#
_symmetry.space_group_name_H-M   'P 1'
#
loop_
_entity.id
_entity.type
_entity.pdbx_description
1 polymer ?
#
loop_
_entity_poly.entity_id
_entity_poly.type
_entity_poly.pdbx_seq_one_letter_code
_entity_poly.pdbx_strand_id
1 'polypeptide(L)'
;MSKTAAAAIRATFSQYAMVKTRGVLVLHMEVPLEQQAEVFAALGYPLPGNEVWCAVARLDVSVADVSVEHLDRQSVDEAPSVRITAAERGKQRYATASDMQRALTRAALLPKDPRFQAWAIGGAQDGPESAEQFVRETCCAGESRKLIAEDRVCFDAFIRMETSFLVETNQMAEP
;
A
#
# COMPACT_ATOMS: atom_id res chain seq x y z
N MET A 1 17.17 -31.89 -20.61
CA MET A 1 16.56 -30.68 -20.03
C MET A 1 17.69 -29.77 -19.59
N SER A 2 17.95 -28.68 -20.32
CA SER A 2 19.01 -27.73 -19.93
C SER A 2 18.53 -26.95 -18.70
N LYS A 3 19.34 -26.92 -17.65
CA LYS A 3 19.01 -26.23 -16.40
C LYS A 3 19.15 -24.73 -16.68
N THR A 4 18.04 -24.02 -16.88
CA THR A 4 18.07 -22.57 -17.06
C THR A 4 18.55 -21.95 -15.75
N ALA A 5 19.82 -21.59 -15.68
CA ALA A 5 20.36 -20.87 -14.54
C ALA A 5 19.62 -19.53 -14.43
N ALA A 6 19.15 -19.19 -13.23
CA ALA A 6 18.50 -17.91 -12.99
C ALA A 6 19.52 -16.80 -13.20
N ALA A 7 19.41 -16.07 -14.31
CA ALA A 7 20.24 -14.91 -14.60
C ALA A 7 19.47 -13.64 -14.23
N ALA A 8 20.07 -12.80 -13.39
CA ALA A 8 19.53 -11.49 -13.01
C ALA A 8 20.29 -10.40 -13.77
N ILE A 9 19.56 -9.51 -14.44
CA ILE A 9 20.14 -8.39 -15.19
C ILE A 9 19.79 -7.11 -14.45
N ARG A 10 20.80 -6.29 -14.18
CA ARG A 10 20.60 -4.93 -13.68
C ARG A 10 20.33 -4.01 -14.87
N ALA A 11 19.23 -3.27 -14.80
CA ALA A 11 18.87 -2.30 -15.83
C ALA A 11 18.30 -1.03 -15.21
N THR A 12 18.42 0.08 -15.93
CA THR A 12 17.81 1.36 -15.58
C THR A 12 16.46 1.47 -16.28
N PHE A 13 15.41 1.83 -15.55
CA PHE A 13 14.12 2.15 -16.15
C PHE A 13 14.16 3.56 -16.72
N SER A 14 14.08 3.69 -18.05
CA SER A 14 14.21 4.99 -18.72
C SER A 14 12.87 5.59 -19.14
N GLN A 15 11.96 4.78 -19.67
CA GLN A 15 10.67 5.24 -20.18
C GLN A 15 9.61 4.13 -20.20
N TYR A 16 8.35 4.53 -20.37
CA TYR A 16 7.25 3.62 -20.66
C TYR A 16 6.37 4.16 -21.79
N ALA A 17 5.72 3.25 -22.51
CA ALA A 17 4.76 3.58 -23.54
C ALA A 17 3.49 2.72 -23.40
N MET A 18 2.32 3.35 -23.48
CA MET A 18 1.04 2.65 -23.44
C MET A 18 0.57 2.35 -24.86
N VAL A 19 0.37 1.08 -25.19
CA VAL A 19 -0.11 0.66 -26.51
C VAL A 19 -1.57 0.27 -26.40
N LYS A 20 -2.45 1.28 -26.50
CA LYS A 20 -3.90 1.15 -26.26
C LYS A 20 -4.55 0.07 -27.14
N THR A 21 -4.15 -0.05 -28.40
CA THR A 21 -4.70 -1.05 -29.34
C THR A 21 -4.47 -2.49 -28.91
N ARG A 22 -3.42 -2.74 -28.11
CA ARG A 22 -3.09 -4.06 -27.57
C ARG A 22 -3.40 -4.19 -26.07
N GLY A 23 -3.83 -3.11 -25.42
CA GLY A 23 -4.09 -3.09 -23.98
C GLY A 23 -2.85 -3.37 -23.12
N VAL A 24 -1.65 -3.08 -23.63
CA VAL A 24 -0.38 -3.39 -22.95
C VAL A 24 0.41 -2.13 -22.60
N LEU A 25 1.22 -2.24 -21.54
CA LEU A 25 2.24 -1.29 -21.15
C LEU A 25 3.60 -1.84 -21.55
N VAL A 26 4.37 -1.07 -22.32
CA VAL A 26 5.76 -1.40 -22.68
C VAL A 26 6.68 -0.63 -21.75
N LEU A 27 7.56 -1.35 -21.07
CA LEU A 27 8.61 -0.78 -20.24
C LEU A 27 9.93 -0.84 -21.02
N HIS A 28 10.65 0.28 -21.05
CA HIS A 28 12.00 0.33 -21.63
C HIS A 28 13.02 0.28 -20.50
N MET A 29 13.85 -0.75 -20.54
CA MET A 29 14.92 -0.99 -19.59
C MET A 29 16.25 -0.89 -20.34
N GLU A 30 17.13 -0.01 -19.88
CA GLU A 30 18.45 0.22 -20.47
C GLU A 30 19.51 -0.54 -19.71
N VAL A 31 20.38 -1.23 -20.45
CA VAL A 31 21.54 -1.95 -19.93
C VAL A 31 22.78 -1.35 -20.59
N PRO A 32 23.90 -1.16 -19.86
CA PRO A 32 25.15 -0.74 -20.46
C PRO A 32 25.56 -1.65 -21.61
N LEU A 33 26.15 -1.08 -22.67
CA LEU A 33 26.49 -1.83 -23.90
C LEU A 33 27.49 -2.96 -23.61
N GLU A 34 28.33 -2.78 -22.60
CA GLU A 34 29.33 -3.74 -22.14
C GLU A 34 28.70 -5.05 -21.64
N GLN A 35 27.46 -5.01 -21.16
CA GLN A 35 26.72 -6.18 -20.64
C GLN A 35 25.81 -6.82 -21.70
N GLN A 36 25.83 -6.34 -22.95
CA GLN A 36 24.94 -6.80 -24.01
C GLN A 36 25.03 -8.32 -24.26
N ALA A 37 26.24 -8.88 -24.26
CA ALA A 37 26.45 -10.31 -24.49
C ALA A 37 25.83 -11.17 -23.37
N GLU A 38 25.95 -10.74 -22.11
CA GLU A 38 25.36 -11.42 -20.96
C GLU A 38 23.84 -11.39 -21.01
N VAL A 39 23.26 -10.25 -21.40
CA VAL A 39 21.80 -10.11 -21.57
C VAL A 39 21.27 -11.07 -22.62
N PHE A 40 21.92 -11.17 -23.78
CA PHE A 40 21.50 -12.09 -24.83
C PHE A 40 21.71 -13.55 -24.45
N ALA A 41 22.78 -13.87 -23.71
CA ALA A 41 22.99 -15.21 -23.19
C ALA A 41 21.91 -15.61 -22.17
N ALA A 42 21.46 -14.64 -21.36
CA ALA A 42 20.46 -14.84 -20.30
C ALA A 42 19.02 -14.90 -20.80
N LEU A 43 18.61 -13.93 -21.64
CA LEU A 43 17.22 -13.78 -22.09
C LEU A 43 16.95 -14.39 -23.47
N GLY A 44 18.00 -14.65 -24.25
CA GLY A 44 17.87 -15.03 -25.65
C GLY A 44 17.45 -13.86 -26.55
N TYR A 45 16.99 -14.19 -27.75
CA TYR A 45 16.50 -13.23 -28.74
C TYR A 45 14.97 -13.31 -28.84
N PRO A 46 14.24 -12.20 -28.67
CA PRO A 46 12.79 -12.21 -28.87
C PRO A 46 12.50 -12.36 -30.37
N LEU A 47 11.94 -13.51 -30.76
CA LEU A 47 11.47 -13.77 -32.11
C LEU A 47 9.94 -13.72 -32.15
N PRO A 48 9.32 -13.27 -33.26
CA PRO A 48 7.87 -13.35 -33.41
C PRO A 48 7.38 -14.80 -33.18
N GLY A 49 6.44 -14.97 -32.25
CA GLY A 49 5.90 -16.30 -31.89
C GLY A 49 6.73 -17.09 -30.88
N ASN A 50 7.86 -16.55 -30.40
CA ASN A 50 8.65 -17.13 -29.31
C ASN A 50 8.89 -16.07 -28.23
N GLU A 51 7.84 -15.77 -27.48
CA GLU A 51 7.87 -14.79 -26.40
C GLU A 51 8.60 -15.36 -25.17
N VAL A 52 9.54 -14.59 -24.63
CA VAL A 52 10.26 -14.95 -23.41
C VAL A 52 9.64 -14.20 -22.23
N TRP A 53 9.19 -14.95 -21.23
CA TRP A 53 8.64 -14.39 -20.01
C TRP A 53 9.75 -13.98 -19.06
N CYS A 54 9.79 -12.69 -18.73
CA CYS A 54 10.78 -12.11 -17.82
C CYS A 54 10.11 -11.55 -16.58
N ALA A 55 10.70 -11.81 -15.41
CA ALA A 55 10.32 -11.13 -14.17
C ALA A 55 11.06 -9.79 -14.07
N VAL A 56 10.37 -8.76 -13.55
CA VAL A 56 10.95 -7.44 -13.28
C VAL A 56 10.82 -7.13 -11.80
N ALA A 57 11.93 -6.78 -11.16
CA ALA A 57 11.97 -6.38 -9.75
C ALA A 57 12.69 -5.03 -9.61
N ARG A 58 12.12 -4.13 -8.79
CA ARG A 58 12.77 -2.86 -8.46
C ARG A 58 13.90 -3.12 -7.47
N LEU A 59 15.11 -2.67 -7.82
CA LEU A 59 16.25 -2.72 -6.92
C LEU A 59 16.14 -1.60 -5.86
N ASP A 60 16.32 -1.96 -4.60
CA ASP A 60 16.49 -1.00 -3.52
C ASP A 60 17.96 -0.66 -3.37
N VAL A 61 18.37 0.51 -3.87
CA VAL A 61 19.77 0.94 -3.86
C VAL A 61 20.21 1.35 -2.45
N SER A 62 19.28 1.54 -1.50
CA SER A 62 19.61 1.94 -0.13
C SER A 62 20.32 0.84 0.69
N VAL A 63 20.40 -0.38 0.16
CA VAL A 63 20.98 -1.56 0.84
C VAL A 63 22.24 -2.07 0.12
N ALA A 64 22.69 -1.41 -0.95
CA ALA A 64 23.55 -2.03 -1.97
C ALA A 64 25.04 -1.65 -1.94
N ASP A 65 25.64 -1.57 -0.74
CA ASP A 65 27.10 -1.70 -0.56
C ASP A 65 27.45 -3.12 -0.04
N VAL A 66 26.91 -4.15 -0.70
CA VAL A 66 27.36 -5.53 -0.48
C VAL A 66 28.12 -5.95 -1.72
N SER A 67 29.45 -5.83 -1.64
CA SER A 67 30.40 -6.35 -2.62
C SER A 67 30.10 -7.84 -2.85
N VAL A 68 29.90 -8.19 -4.12
CA VAL A 68 29.70 -9.57 -4.57
C VAL A 68 31.07 -10.26 -4.57
N GLU A 69 31.60 -10.55 -3.39
CA GLU A 69 32.68 -11.53 -3.26
C GLU A 69 32.06 -12.92 -3.16
N HIS A 70 32.31 -13.72 -4.20
CA HIS A 70 32.23 -15.18 -4.26
C HIS A 70 31.53 -15.87 -3.09
N LEU A 71 30.20 -16.01 -3.18
CA LEU A 71 29.46 -16.92 -2.31
C LEU A 71 29.68 -18.35 -2.80
N ASP A 72 30.70 -18.97 -2.21
CA ASP A 72 30.79 -20.40 -2.09
C ASP A 72 29.53 -20.91 -1.36
N ARG A 73 28.93 -21.98 -1.89
CA ARG A 73 27.67 -22.56 -1.43
C ARG A 73 27.79 -23.06 0.01
N GLN A 74 27.49 -22.22 0.99
CA GLN A 74 27.07 -22.68 2.31
C GLN A 74 25.55 -22.68 2.38
N SER A 75 24.99 -23.88 2.46
CA SER A 75 23.61 -24.17 2.80
C SER A 75 23.30 -23.62 4.19
N VAL A 76 22.81 -22.38 4.25
CA VAL A 76 22.10 -21.88 5.43
C VAL A 76 20.69 -22.46 5.36
N ASP A 77 20.35 -23.29 6.34
CA ASP A 77 18.99 -23.77 6.57
C ASP A 77 18.04 -22.56 6.62
N GLU A 78 17.28 -22.41 5.54
CA GLU A 78 16.36 -21.32 5.27
C GLU A 78 15.18 -21.44 6.25
N ALA A 79 15.26 -20.74 7.38
CA ALA A 79 14.13 -20.57 8.25
C ALA A 79 12.97 -19.95 7.42
N PRO A 80 11.75 -20.49 7.50
CA PRO A 80 10.64 -20.05 6.66
C PRO A 80 10.32 -18.59 6.94
N SER A 81 10.71 -17.72 6.00
CA SER A 81 10.32 -16.31 6.04
C SER A 81 8.83 -16.24 5.75
N VAL A 82 8.02 -16.11 6.81
CA VAL A 82 6.57 -15.90 6.69
C VAL A 82 6.39 -14.58 5.94
N ARG A 83 5.96 -14.66 4.69
CA ARG A 83 5.68 -13.48 3.85
C ARG A 83 4.44 -12.79 4.38
N ILE A 84 4.63 -11.86 5.32
CA ILE A 84 3.55 -11.02 5.84
C ILE A 84 3.05 -10.13 4.69
N THR A 85 1.80 -10.37 4.29
CA THR A 85 1.11 -9.60 3.27
C THR A 85 0.97 -8.14 3.69
N ALA A 86 0.75 -7.24 2.72
CA ALA A 86 0.48 -5.82 3.04
C ALA A 86 -0.75 -5.65 3.96
N ALA A 87 -1.76 -6.51 3.81
CA ALA A 87 -2.95 -6.51 4.66
C ALA A 87 -2.64 -6.88 6.11
N GLU A 88 -1.80 -7.89 6.34
CA GLU A 88 -1.38 -8.30 7.69
C GLU A 88 -0.51 -7.23 8.37
N ARG A 89 0.35 -6.54 7.62
CA ARG A 89 1.08 -5.37 8.14
C ARG A 89 0.14 -4.25 8.60
N GLY A 90 -0.95 -4.02 7.87
CA GLY A 90 -1.99 -3.07 8.27
C GLY A 90 -2.67 -3.48 9.58
N LYS A 91 -3.05 -4.75 9.71
CA LYS A 91 -3.66 -5.30 10.93
C LYS A 91 -2.72 -5.20 12.14
N GLN A 92 -1.45 -5.57 11.96
CA GLN A 92 -0.44 -5.47 13.02
C GLN A 92 -0.25 -4.03 13.48
N ARG A 93 -0.10 -3.07 12.55
CA ARG A 93 0.02 -1.64 12.89
C ARG A 93 -1.19 -1.12 13.66
N TYR A 94 -2.39 -1.51 13.25
CA TYR A 94 -3.61 -1.11 13.96
C TYR A 94 -3.69 -1.72 15.36
N ALA A 95 -3.32 -3.00 15.51
CA ALA A 95 -3.34 -3.69 16.79
C ALA A 95 -2.35 -3.09 17.82
N THR A 96 -1.18 -2.63 17.37
CA THR A 96 -0.17 -2.02 18.24
C THR A 96 -0.32 -0.50 18.40
N ALA A 97 -1.23 0.14 17.65
CA ALA A 97 -1.44 1.58 17.73
C ALA A 97 -2.07 1.98 19.08
N SER A 98 -1.77 3.20 19.55
CA SER A 98 -2.46 3.79 20.69
C SER A 98 -3.94 4.02 20.39
N ASP A 99 -4.77 4.15 21.41
CA ASP A 99 -6.22 4.35 21.23
C ASP A 99 -6.53 5.60 20.41
N MET A 100 -5.78 6.69 20.60
CA MET A 100 -5.91 7.92 19.81
C MET A 100 -5.55 7.72 18.33
N GLN A 101 -4.52 6.92 18.03
CA GLN A 101 -4.15 6.58 16.64
C GLN A 101 -5.17 5.64 15.97
N ARG A 102 -5.75 4.71 16.74
CA ARG A 102 -6.86 3.88 16.27
C ARG A 102 -8.10 4.73 15.98
N ALA A 103 -8.43 5.67 16.87
CA ALA A 103 -9.51 6.63 16.67
C ALA A 103 -9.30 7.47 15.41
N LEU A 104 -8.11 8.00 15.17
CA LEU A 104 -7.79 8.71 13.92
C LEU A 104 -8.02 7.82 12.69
N THR A 105 -7.59 6.55 12.76
CA THR A 105 -7.80 5.59 11.66
C THR A 105 -9.29 5.34 11.41
N ARG A 106 -10.09 5.18 12.47
CA ARG A 106 -11.55 5.06 12.35
C ARG A 106 -12.19 6.33 11.80
N ALA A 107 -11.80 7.50 12.28
CA ALA A 107 -12.25 8.80 11.78
C ALA A 107 -11.94 9.02 10.28
N ALA A 108 -10.90 8.37 9.75
CA ALA A 108 -10.56 8.39 8.33
C ALA A 108 -11.43 7.45 7.48
N LEU A 109 -11.97 6.39 8.08
CA LEU A 109 -12.79 5.38 7.41
C LEU A 109 -14.30 5.66 7.55
N LEU A 110 -14.73 6.24 8.67
CA LEU A 110 -16.13 6.43 9.02
C LEU A 110 -16.91 7.25 7.97
N PRO A 111 -16.38 8.34 7.38
CA PRO A 111 -17.06 9.06 6.29
C PRO A 111 -17.30 8.25 5.01
N LYS A 112 -16.64 7.09 4.86
CA LYS A 112 -16.83 6.18 3.72
C LYS A 112 -17.96 5.17 3.97
N ASP A 113 -18.50 5.09 5.18
CA ASP A 113 -19.64 4.25 5.50
C ASP A 113 -20.93 4.93 5.03
N PRO A 114 -21.71 4.32 4.11
CA PRO A 114 -22.97 4.89 3.63
C PRO A 114 -23.98 5.17 4.75
N ARG A 115 -23.97 4.37 5.82
CA ARG A 115 -24.87 4.58 6.97
C ARG A 115 -24.47 5.81 7.76
N PHE A 116 -23.16 6.00 7.96
CA PHE A 116 -22.65 7.20 8.60
C PHE A 116 -22.94 8.45 7.76
N GLN A 117 -22.78 8.37 6.43
CA GLN A 117 -23.13 9.47 5.54
C GLN A 117 -24.61 9.86 5.67
N ALA A 118 -25.52 8.87 5.65
CA ALA A 118 -26.94 9.11 5.83
C ALA A 118 -27.27 9.69 7.21
N TRP A 119 -26.61 9.21 8.26
CA TRP A 119 -26.79 9.70 9.63
C TRP A 119 -26.27 11.15 9.81
N ALA A 120 -25.04 11.42 9.36
CA ALA A 120 -24.37 12.70 9.54
C ALA A 120 -24.99 13.83 8.70
N ILE A 121 -25.42 13.53 7.47
CA ILE A 121 -25.95 14.54 6.53
C ILE A 121 -27.48 14.60 6.59
N GLY A 122 -28.15 13.46 6.77
CA GLY A 122 -29.61 13.37 6.69
C GLY A 122 -30.38 14.02 7.84
N GLY A 123 -29.71 14.38 8.94
CA GLY A 123 -30.35 14.95 10.14
C GLY A 123 -30.54 16.47 10.13
N ALA A 124 -29.85 17.22 9.25
CA ALA A 124 -29.81 18.67 9.34
C ALA A 124 -30.21 19.33 8.01
N GLN A 125 -31.21 20.22 8.07
CA GLN A 125 -31.65 21.03 6.92
C GLN A 125 -30.55 21.98 6.42
N ASP A 126 -29.65 22.37 7.32
CA ASP A 126 -28.42 23.15 7.06
C ASP A 126 -27.16 22.35 7.47
N GLY A 127 -27.15 21.05 7.17
CA GLY A 127 -26.03 20.16 7.50
C GLY A 127 -24.75 20.43 6.69
N PRO A 128 -23.60 19.91 7.15
CA PRO A 128 -22.34 20.04 6.41
C PRO A 128 -22.40 19.35 5.04
N GLU A 129 -21.62 19.85 4.09
CA GLU A 129 -21.61 19.38 2.70
C GLU A 129 -21.10 17.95 2.55
N SER A 130 -20.31 17.46 3.51
CA SER A 130 -19.74 16.11 3.50
C SER A 130 -19.61 15.51 4.90
N ALA A 131 -19.61 14.19 4.97
CA ALA A 131 -19.37 13.46 6.21
C ALA A 131 -17.95 13.72 6.77
N GLU A 132 -16.96 13.97 5.92
CA GLU A 132 -15.63 14.39 6.35
C GLU A 132 -15.64 15.74 7.05
N GLN A 133 -16.39 16.70 6.50
CA GLN A 133 -16.55 18.02 7.10
C GLN A 133 -17.31 17.93 8.42
N PHE A 134 -18.37 17.12 8.49
CA PHE A 134 -19.09 16.84 9.73
C PHE A 134 -18.12 16.39 10.84
N VAL A 135 -17.27 15.38 10.58
CA VAL A 135 -16.29 14.90 11.58
C VAL A 135 -15.34 16.02 12.02
N ARG A 136 -14.87 16.87 11.09
CA ARG A 136 -13.95 17.98 11.43
C ARG A 136 -14.63 19.04 12.27
N GLU A 137 -15.85 19.45 11.91
CA GLU A 137 -16.60 20.49 12.63
C GLU A 137 -17.02 20.01 14.01
N THR A 138 -17.54 18.78 14.12
CA THR A 138 -18.00 18.21 15.39
C THR A 138 -16.85 17.88 16.34
N CYS A 139 -15.71 17.38 15.82
CA CYS A 139 -14.64 16.86 16.68
C CYS A 139 -13.46 17.82 16.84
N CYS A 140 -13.16 18.63 15.81
CA CYS A 140 -11.91 19.40 15.72
C CYS A 140 -12.14 20.89 15.41
N ALA A 141 -13.34 21.44 15.69
CA ALA A 141 -13.67 22.84 15.40
C ALA A 141 -13.41 23.27 13.94
N GLY A 142 -13.56 22.34 12.99
CA GLY A 142 -13.31 22.56 11.57
C GLY A 142 -11.84 22.40 11.15
N GLU A 143 -10.92 22.13 12.08
CA GLU A 143 -9.51 21.87 11.80
C GLU A 143 -9.24 20.43 11.30
N SER A 144 -7.98 20.05 11.20
CA SER A 144 -7.55 18.74 10.70
C SER A 144 -8.00 17.60 11.63
N ARG A 145 -8.47 16.49 11.03
CA ARG A 145 -8.73 15.23 11.76
C ARG A 145 -7.50 14.68 12.47
N LYS A 146 -6.28 15.07 12.04
CA LYS A 146 -5.03 14.66 12.72
C LYS A 146 -5.01 15.05 14.20
N LEU A 147 -5.72 16.12 14.58
CA LEU A 147 -5.85 16.53 15.98
C LEU A 147 -6.49 15.45 16.87
N ILE A 148 -7.29 14.52 16.32
CA ILE A 148 -7.81 13.37 17.08
C ILE A 148 -6.68 12.51 17.66
N ALA A 149 -5.51 12.47 17.01
CA ALA A 149 -4.36 11.73 17.49
C ALA A 149 -3.42 12.55 18.39
N GLU A 150 -3.59 13.87 18.46
CA GLU A 150 -2.64 14.82 19.07
C GLU A 150 -3.25 15.55 20.28
N ASP A 151 -4.56 15.78 20.27
CA ASP A 151 -5.32 16.50 21.29
C ASP A 151 -6.39 15.60 21.91
N ARG A 152 -6.40 15.56 23.25
CA ARG A 152 -7.35 14.77 24.03
C ARG A 152 -8.78 15.27 23.90
N VAL A 153 -9.00 16.57 23.74
CA VAL A 153 -10.35 17.15 23.60
C VAL A 153 -10.97 16.68 22.29
N CYS A 154 -10.21 16.75 21.19
CA CYS A 154 -10.63 16.24 19.88
C CYS A 154 -10.88 14.72 19.89
N PHE A 155 -10.03 13.96 20.58
CA PHE A 155 -10.23 12.52 20.77
C PHE A 155 -11.54 12.20 21.49
N ASP A 156 -11.78 12.81 22.66
CA ASP A 156 -12.98 12.53 23.45
C ASP A 156 -14.26 12.97 22.70
N ALA A 157 -14.20 14.06 21.92
CA ALA A 157 -15.28 14.48 21.05
C ALA A 157 -15.59 13.45 19.95
N PHE A 158 -14.56 12.90 19.31
CA PHE A 158 -14.72 11.84 18.31
C PHE A 158 -15.34 10.58 18.90
N ILE A 159 -14.90 10.12 20.08
CA ILE A 159 -15.47 8.94 20.74
C ILE A 159 -16.95 9.13 21.06
N ARG A 160 -17.34 10.32 21.54
CA ARG A 160 -18.76 10.64 21.79
C ARG A 160 -19.58 10.58 20.51
N MET A 161 -19.12 11.24 19.44
CA MET A 161 -19.80 11.25 18.14
C MET A 161 -19.95 9.84 17.56
N GLU A 162 -18.87 9.04 17.57
CA GLU A 162 -18.88 7.66 17.08
C GLU A 162 -19.85 6.79 17.89
N THR A 163 -19.89 6.96 19.22
CA THR A 163 -20.83 6.24 20.08
C THR A 163 -22.28 6.59 19.76
N SER A 164 -22.61 7.89 19.58
CA SER A 164 -23.95 8.32 19.18
C SER A 164 -24.39 7.68 17.87
N PHE A 165 -23.53 7.69 16.86
CA PHE A 165 -23.79 7.03 15.59
C PHE A 165 -24.08 5.53 15.76
N LEU A 166 -23.26 4.81 16.54
CA LEU A 166 -23.42 3.38 16.75
C LEU A 166 -24.72 3.05 17.50
N VAL A 167 -25.12 3.87 18.47
CA VAL A 167 -26.36 3.71 19.21
C VAL A 167 -27.57 3.96 18.31
N GLU A 168 -27.59 5.10 17.60
CA GLU A 168 -28.72 5.49 16.76
C GLU A 168 -28.92 4.57 15.54
N THR A 169 -27.85 3.97 15.05
CA THR A 169 -27.92 2.99 13.94
C THR A 169 -28.03 1.54 14.40
N ASN A 170 -28.19 1.30 15.71
CA ASN A 170 -28.29 -0.03 16.32
C ASN A 170 -27.12 -0.96 15.93
N GLN A 171 -25.91 -0.40 15.90
CA GLN A 171 -24.65 -1.09 15.57
C GLN A 171 -23.76 -1.34 16.80
N MET A 172 -24.22 -0.93 17.99
CA MET A 172 -23.62 -1.39 19.23
C MET A 172 -23.81 -2.90 19.33
N ALA A 173 -22.71 -3.65 19.42
CA ALA A 173 -22.79 -5.07 19.76
C ALA A 173 -23.56 -5.20 21.08
N GLU A 174 -24.62 -6.00 21.09
CA GLU A 174 -25.30 -6.34 22.33
C GLU A 174 -24.25 -6.92 23.29
N PRO A 175 -24.17 -6.41 24.54
CA PRO A 175 -23.14 -6.79 25.50
C PRO A 175 -23.21 -8.27 25.91
#